data_AF-A0A955U3S0-F1
#
_entry.id   AF-A0A955U3S0-F1
#
_cell.length_a   1.000
_cell.length_b   1.000
_cell.length_c   1.000
_cell.angle_alpha   90.00
_cell.angle_beta   90.00
_cell.angle_gamma   90.00
#
_symmetry.space_group_name_H-M   'P 1'
#
loop_
_entity.id
_entity.type
_entity.pdbx_description
1 polymer ?
#
loop_
_entity_poly.entity_id
_entity_poly.type
_entity_poly.pdbx_seq_one_letter_code
_entity_poly.pdbx_strand_id
1 'polypeptide(L)' 'MEKVTVFLKTSLFTLPGAEGHVPTGVMIIEATVVDRPSGALRVDTERMRDERGRLLSETAVRLDLPWAKIDHLLLRDMTA' A
#
# COMPACT_ATOMS: atom_id res chain seq x y z
N MET A 1 -2.06 3.63 17.06
CA MET A 1 -2.51 3.24 15.70
C MET A 1 -1.39 2.43 15.08
N GLU A 2 -1.70 1.35 14.38
CA GLU A 2 -0.69 0.42 13.88
C GLU A 2 -0.18 0.89 12.51
N LYS A 3 1.13 1.08 12.38
CA LYS A 3 1.76 1.40 11.11
C LYS A 3 2.14 0.11 10.40
N VAL A 4 1.96 0.09 9.09
CA VAL A 4 2.28 -1.05 8.24
C VAL A 4 3.01 -0.60 6.99
N THR A 5 3.86 -1.50 6.49
CA THR A 5 4.36 -1.42 5.12
C THR A 5 3.76 -2.58 4.34
N VAL A 6 2.96 -2.27 3.32
CA VAL A 6 2.31 -3.25 2.46
C VAL A 6 3.05 -3.34 1.14
N PHE A 7 3.33 -4.57 0.70
CA PHE A 7 3.97 -4.85 -0.58
C PHE A 7 2.94 -5.44 -1.53
N LEU A 8 2.71 -4.77 -2.66
CA LEU A 8 1.74 -5.16 -3.68
C LEU A 8 2.44 -5.38 -5.01
N LYS A 9 2.23 -6.53 -5.66
CA LYS A 9 2.54 -6.68 -7.09
C LYS A 9 1.67 -5.74 -7.92
N THR A 10 2.29 -4.77 -8.57
CA THR A 10 1.64 -3.71 -9.36
C THR A 10 1.06 -4.22 -10.67
N SER A 11 1.49 -5.41 -11.13
CA SER A 11 0.87 -6.10 -12.26
C SER A 11 -0.64 -6.35 -12.07
N LEU A 12 -1.16 -6.13 -10.87
CA LEU A 12 -2.55 -6.35 -10.49
C LEU A 12 -3.34 -5.07 -10.19
N PHE A 13 -2.76 -3.88 -10.36
CA PHE A 13 -3.39 -2.60 -9.97
C PHE A 13 -3.32 -1.54 -11.07
N THR A 14 -4.45 -0.89 -11.33
CA THR A 14 -4.55 0.35 -12.11
C THR A 14 -4.98 1.46 -11.17
N LEU A 15 -4.15 2.50 -11.02
CA LEU A 15 -4.52 3.69 -10.25
C LEU A 15 -5.31 4.65 -11.16
N PRO A 16 -6.38 5.31 -10.66
CA PRO A 16 -7.06 6.35 -11.42
C PRO A 16 -6.16 7.60 -11.54
N GLY A 17 -5.93 8.07 -12.76
CA GLY A 17 -5.15 9.28 -13.05
C GLY A 17 -4.42 9.22 -14.39
N ALA A 18 -3.95 10.37 -14.89
CA ALA A 18 -3.18 10.47 -16.14
C ALA A 18 -1.88 9.66 -16.12
N GLU A 19 -1.39 9.31 -14.92
CA GLU A 19 -0.23 8.45 -14.69
C GLU A 19 -0.61 7.09 -14.07
N GLY A 20 -1.79 6.56 -14.40
CA GLY A 20 -2.31 5.29 -13.87
C GLY A 20 -1.55 4.01 -14.27
N HIS A 21 -0.43 4.15 -14.98
CA HIS A 21 0.42 3.04 -15.38
C HIS A 21 1.55 2.87 -14.34
N VAL A 22 1.31 2.02 -13.35
CA VAL A 22 2.37 1.62 -12.42
C VAL A 22 3.27 0.60 -13.14
N PRO A 23 4.59 0.82 -13.22
CA PRO A 23 5.50 -0.15 -13.82
C PRO A 23 5.29 -1.54 -13.21
N THR A 24 5.39 -2.58 -14.03
CA THR A 24 5.30 -3.97 -13.56
C THR A 24 6.41 -4.22 -12.52
N GLY A 25 6.04 -4.52 -11.28
CA GLY A 25 6.97 -4.50 -10.16
C GLY A 25 6.26 -4.65 -8.81
N VAL A 26 6.90 -4.12 -7.76
CA VAL A 26 6.34 -4.13 -6.40
C VAL A 26 6.12 -2.68 -5.96
N MET A 27 4.91 -2.35 -5.57
CA MET A 27 4.59 -1.09 -4.92
C MET A 27 4.64 -1.29 -3.41
N ILE A 28 5.38 -0.40 -2.77
CA ILE A 28 5.59 -0.36 -1.32
C ILE A 28 4.71 0.77 -0.79
N ILE A 29 3.73 0.42 0.04
CA ILE A 29 2.82 1.37 0.65
C ILE A 29 3.15 1.47 2.14
N GLU A 30 3.57 2.65 2.58
CA GLU A 30 3.60 2.99 4.01
C GLU A 30 2.23 3.54 4.40
N ALA A 31 1.57 2.91 5.37
CA ALA A 31 0.20 3.23 5.72
C ALA A 31 -0.10 2.99 7.20
N THR A 32 -1.22 3.54 7.65
CA THR A 32 -1.79 3.29 8.97
C THR A 32 -3.02 2.39 8.83
N VAL A 33 -3.10 1.32 9.63
CA VAL A 33 -4.26 0.41 9.63
C VAL A 33 -5.45 1.11 10.24
N VAL A 34 -6.55 1.12 9.50
CA VAL A 34 -7.85 1.66 9.93
C VAL A 34 -8.74 0.52 10.43
N ASP A 35 -8.83 -0.57 9.66
CA ASP A 35 -9.68 -1.73 9.97
C ASP A 35 -9.22 -3.00 9.22
N ARG A 36 -9.66 -4.18 9.67
CA ARG A 36 -9.34 -5.49 9.08
C ARG A 36 -10.61 -6.31 8.79
N PRO A 37 -11.48 -5.86 7.87
CA PRO A 37 -12.65 -6.62 7.50
C PRO A 37 -12.29 -7.98 6.90
N SER A 38 -13.21 -8.95 6.98
CA SER A 38 -13.01 -10.27 6.34
C SER A 38 -12.73 -10.10 4.85
N GLY A 39 -11.53 -10.48 4.41
CA GLY A 39 -11.14 -10.45 3.00
C GLY A 39 -10.30 -9.24 2.56
N ALA A 40 -10.17 -8.19 3.37
CA ALA A 40 -9.35 -7.03 3.04
C ALA A 40 -8.68 -6.36 4.25
N LEU A 41 -7.66 -5.56 3.96
CA LEU A 41 -7.01 -4.66 4.88
C LEU A 41 -7.34 -3.23 4.49
N ARG A 42 -7.99 -2.48 5.38
CA ARG A 42 -8.29 -1.07 5.16
C ARG A 42 -7.21 -0.21 5.80
N VAL A 43 -6.57 0.63 4.99
CA VAL A 43 -5.48 1.50 5.41
C VAL A 43 -5.66 2.92 4.90
N ASP A 44 -5.12 3.88 5.65
CA ASP A 44 -4.88 5.23 5.16
C ASP A 44 -3.41 5.32 4.75
N THR A 45 -3.16 5.54 3.46
CA THR A 45 -1.81 5.61 2.90
C THR A 45 -1.11 6.90 3.30
N GLU A 46 0.19 6.83 3.53
CA GLU A 46 1.06 7.97 3.82
C GLU A 46 2.00 8.20 2.64
N ARG A 47 2.62 7.13 2.13
CA ARG A 47 3.56 7.18 1.01
C ARG A 47 3.49 5.91 0.17
N MET A 48 3.67 6.07 -1.13
CA MET A 48 3.77 4.99 -2.10
C MET A 48 5.08 5.07 -2.86
N ARG A 49 5.81 3.96 -2.95
CA ARG A 49 7.09 3.85 -3.64
C ARG A 49 7.13 2.64 -4.57
N ASP A 50 8.01 2.67 -5.56
CA ASP A 50 8.36 1.48 -6.35
C ASP A 50 9.37 0.58 -5.62
N GLU A 51 9.74 -0.55 -6.23
CA GLU A 51 10.69 -1.51 -5.67
C GLU A 51 12.11 -0.96 -5.52
N ARG A 52 12.44 0.14 -6.22
CA ARG A 52 13.72 0.84 -6.14
C ARG A 52 13.68 1.95 -5.08
N GLY A 53 12.55 2.14 -4.40
CA GLY A 53 12.35 3.18 -3.40
C GLY A 53 12.03 4.55 -3.99
N ARG A 54 11.80 4.68 -5.30
CA ARG A 54 11.37 5.95 -5.91
C ARG A 54 9.97 6.28 -5.43
N LEU A 55 9.78 7.52 -5.00
CA LEU A 55 8.49 8.04 -4.59
C LEU A 55 7.54 8.12 -5.80
N LEU A 56 6.38 7.47 -5.69
CA LEU A 56 5.29 7.51 -6.66
C LEU A 56 4.23 8.53 -6.22
N SER A 57 3.92 8.60 -4.93
CA SER A 57 2.95 9.54 -4.38
C SER A 57 3.08 9.68 -2.85
N GLU A 58 2.71 10.84 -2.33
CA GLU A 58 2.51 11.13 -0.89
C GLU A 58 1.06 11.55 -0.59
N THR A 59 0.15 11.34 -1.54
CA THR A 59 -1.25 11.69 -1.34
C THR A 59 -1.88 10.69 -0.38
N ALA A 60 -2.42 11.20 0.73
CA ALA A 60 -3.17 10.38 1.66
C ALA A 60 -4.49 9.94 1.02
N VAL A 61 -4.55 8.66 0.64
CA VAL A 61 -5.76 8.00 0.15
C VAL A 61 -6.09 6.79 1.01
N ARG A 62 -7.38 6.58 1.25
CA ARG A 62 -7.89 5.37 1.89
C ARG A 62 -7.96 4.24 0.87
N LEU A 63 -7.31 3.12 1.16
CA LEU A 63 -7.30 1.95 0.30
C LEU A 63 -7.89 0.74 1.02
N ASP A 64 -8.73 0.00 0.30
CA ASP A 64 -9.18 -1.34 0.67
C ASP A 64 -8.34 -2.34 -0.12
N LEU A 65 -7.41 -3.02 0.56
CA LEU A 65 -6.45 -3.93 -0.05
C LEU A 65 -6.91 -5.39 0.18
N PRO A 66 -7.37 -6.11 -0.85
CA PRO A 66 -7.77 -7.50 -0.68
C PRO A 66 -6.57 -8.35 -0.22
N TRP A 67 -6.75 -9.22 0.78
CA TRP A 67 -5.65 -10.06 1.30
C TRP A 67 -4.97 -10.88 0.20
N ALA A 68 -5.73 -11.35 -0.78
CA ALA A 68 -5.22 -12.12 -1.92
C ALA A 68 -4.30 -11.32 -2.87
N LYS A 69 -4.25 -9.99 -2.73
CA LYS A 69 -3.40 -9.09 -3.53
C LYS A 69 -2.21 -8.55 -2.74
N ILE A 70 -2.18 -8.79 -1.43
CA ILE A 70 -1.06 -8.42 -0.57
C ILE A 70 -0.04 -9.56 -0.64
N ASP A 71 1.15 -9.26 -1.15
CA ASP A 71 2.24 -10.24 -1.16
C ASP A 71 2.88 -10.37 0.23
N HIS A 72 3.21 -9.23 0.83
CA HIS A 72 3.81 -9.16 2.15
C HIS A 72 3.28 -7.97 2.93
N LEU A 73 3.26 -8.12 4.25
CA LEU A 73 2.92 -7.06 5.18
C LEU A 73 3.96 -7.03 6.29
N LEU A 74 4.61 -5.88 6.46
CA LEU A 74 5.52 -5.63 7.56
C LEU A 74 4.81 -4.75 8.59
N LEU A 75 4.57 -5.31 9.76
CA LEU A 75 4.05 -4.58 10.90
C LEU A 75 5.17 -3.69 11.45
N ARG A 76 4.93 -2.38 11.55
CA ARG A 76 5.83 -1.45 12.22
C ARG A 76 5.20 -1.13 13.57
N ASP A 77 5.72 -1.77 14.61
CA ASP A 77 5.34 -1.39 15.98
C ASP A 77 5.73 0.06 16.23
N MET A 78 4.80 0.83 16.81
CA MET A 78 5.15 2.09 17.46
C MET A 78 5.84 1.74 18.78
N THR A 79 7.11 1.32 18.73
CA THR A 79 7.95 1.43 19.93
C THR A 79 8.14 2.93 20.18
N ALA A 80 7.58 3.36 21.31
CA ALA A 80 7.58 4.72 21.84
C ALA A 80 8.99 5.31 21.98
#